data_AF-A0A2C6MBZ0-F1
#
_entry.id   AF-A0A2C6MBZ0-F1
#
_cell.length_a   1.000
_cell.length_b   1.000
_cell.length_c   1.000
_cell.angle_alpha   90.00
_cell.angle_beta   90.00
_cell.angle_gamma   90.00
#
_symmetry.space_group_name_H-M   'P 1'
#
loop_
_entity.id
_entity.type
_entity.pdbx_description
1 polymer ?
#
loop_
_entity_poly.entity_id
_entity_poly.type
_entity_poly.pdbx_seq_one_letter_code
_entity_poly.pdbx_strand_id
1 'polypeptide(L)' 'MGFFSRLKESLTKTRQTFIEKIDEVVTGRKGIDEDLYEELEEVLIQADVGVSTAMQLVERVRKALRPEMCRRLPG' A
#
# COMPACT_ATOMS: atom_id res chain seq x y z
N MET A 1 -23.45 -8.58 -12.75
CA MET A 1 -22.16 -8.11 -12.21
C MET A 1 -22.27 -6.63 -11.89
N GLY A 2 -22.48 -6.32 -10.61
CA GLY A 2 -22.96 -5.01 -10.14
C GLY A 2 -21.88 -3.93 -10.11
N PHE A 3 -22.35 -2.68 -10.11
CA PHE A 3 -21.58 -1.44 -9.95
C PHE A 3 -20.49 -1.53 -8.87
N PHE A 4 -20.80 -2.16 -7.74
CA PHE A 4 -19.86 -2.39 -6.64
C PHE A 4 -18.61 -3.19 -7.04
N SER A 5 -18.74 -4.20 -7.91
CA SER A 5 -17.59 -4.96 -8.41
C SER A 5 -16.67 -4.12 -9.29
N ARG A 6 -17.24 -3.21 -10.09
CA ARG A 6 -16.45 -2.31 -10.95
C ARG A 6 -15.69 -1.27 -10.14
N LEU A 7 -16.31 -0.70 -9.09
CA LEU A 7 -15.61 0.21 -8.17
C LEU A 7 -14.50 -0.50 -7.40
N LYS A 8 -14.77 -1.71 -6.91
CA LYS A 8 -13.75 -2.50 -6.22
C LYS A 8 -12.57 -2.79 -7.14
N GLU A 9 -12.83 -3.13 -8.40
CA GLU A 9 -11.80 -3.41 -9.39
C GLU A 9 -10.97 -2.16 -9.74
N SER A 10 -11.62 -1.01 -9.95
CA SER A 10 -10.90 0.24 -10.23
C SER A 10 -10.07 0.72 -9.03
N LEU A 11 -10.60 0.63 -7.81
CA LEU A 11 -9.85 0.93 -6.58
C LEU A 11 -8.69 -0.04 -6.35
N THR A 12 -8.88 -1.32 -6.69
CA THR A 12 -7.81 -2.33 -6.60
C THR A 12 -6.68 -2.03 -7.58
N LYS A 13 -7.00 -1.60 -8.81
CA LYS A 13 -6.02 -1.17 -9.81
C LYS A 13 -5.26 0.07 -9.36
N THR A 14 -5.95 1.11 -8.88
CA THR A 14 -5.31 2.32 -8.33
C THR A 14 -4.37 1.96 -7.18
N ARG A 15 -4.79 1.05 -6.29
CA ARG A 15 -3.95 0.55 -5.20
C ARG A 15 -2.70 -0.15 -5.71
N GLN A 16 -2.80 -1.03 -6.70
CA GLN A 16 -1.65 -1.73 -7.27
C GLN A 16 -0.65 -0.75 -7.89
N THR A 17 -1.11 0.15 -8.74
CA THR A 17 -0.24 1.16 -9.39
C THR A 17 0.40 2.10 -8.38
N PHE A 18 -0.29 2.43 -7.29
CA PHE A 18 0.29 3.23 -6.20
C PHE A 18 1.40 2.48 -5.47
N ILE A 19 1.20 1.19 -5.19
CA ILE A 19 2.19 0.32 -4.54
C ILE A 19 3.41 0.12 -5.45
N GLU A 20 3.22 -0.13 -6.75
CA GLU A 20 4.32 -0.29 -7.71
C GLU A 20 5.19 0.97 -7.79
N LYS A 21 4.58 2.16 -7.79
CA LYS A 21 5.32 3.43 -7.76
C LYS A 21 6.08 3.65 -6.47
N ILE A 22 5.50 3.25 -5.33
CA ILE A 22 6.22 3.30 -4.04
C ILE A 22 7.39 2.31 -4.07
N ASP A 23 7.18 1.08 -4.53
CA ASP A 23 8.24 0.06 -4.62
C ASP A 23 9.40 0.53 -5.52
N GLU A 24 9.11 1.19 -6.64
CA GLU A 24 10.12 1.76 -7.55
C GLU A 24 10.93 2.90 -6.88
N VAL A 25 10.26 3.77 -6.13
CA VAL A 25 10.93 4.85 -5.36
C VAL A 25 11.79 4.30 -4.23
N VAL A 26 11.32 3.22 -3.60
CA VAL A 26 11.96 2.56 -2.46
C VAL A 26 13.12 1.68 -2.90
N THR A 27 13.04 0.98 -4.04
CA THR A 27 14.15 0.13 -4.50
C THR A 27 15.42 0.94 -4.81
N GLY A 28 15.32 2.27 -4.98
CA GLY A 28 16.45 3.19 -5.07
C GLY A 28 16.93 3.83 -3.76
N ARG A 29 16.14 3.77 -2.67
CA ARG A 29 16.46 4.36 -1.36
C ARG A 29 16.27 3.31 -0.27
N LYS A 30 17.36 2.93 0.41
CA LYS A 30 17.39 1.97 1.53
C LYS A 30 16.10 1.97 2.36
N GLY A 31 15.30 0.91 2.20
CA GLY A 31 14.26 0.53 3.15
C GLY A 31 12.97 1.33 3.04
N ILE A 32 11.84 0.61 3.02
CA ILE A 32 10.59 1.21 3.48
C ILE A 32 10.72 1.27 4.99
N ASP A 33 11.04 2.44 5.51
CA ASP A 33 11.13 2.65 6.94
C ASP A 33 9.73 2.67 7.57
N GLU A 34 9.62 2.18 8.81
CA GLU A 34 8.36 2.19 9.58
C GLU A 34 7.74 3.58 9.64
N ASP A 35 8.58 4.62 9.66
CA ASP A 35 8.21 6.04 9.64
C ASP A 35 7.31 6.40 8.44
N LEU A 36 7.54 5.81 7.26
CA LEU A 36 6.70 6.07 6.07
C LEU A 36 5.29 5.49 6.25
N TYR A 37 5.20 4.33 6.90
CA TYR A 37 3.90 3.70 7.15
C TYR A 37 3.12 4.46 8.22
N GLU A 38 3.79 4.98 9.25
CA GLU A 38 3.17 5.84 10.26
C GLU A 38 2.65 7.15 9.66
N GLU A 39 3.46 7.85 8.84
CA GLU A 39 3.02 9.08 8.16
C GLU A 39 1.83 8.82 7.23
N LEU A 40 1.86 7.69 6.49
CA LEU A 40 0.75 7.29 5.63
C LEU A 40 -0.53 7.00 6.42
N GLU A 41 -0.43 6.37 7.59
CA GLU A 41 -1.56 6.13 8.48
C GLU A 41 -2.19 7.43 8.95
N GLU A 42 -1.37 8.38 9.38
CA GLU A 42 -1.80 9.66 9.90
C GLU A 42 -2.53 10.49 8.82
N VAL A 43 -2.01 10.51 7.59
CA VAL A 43 -2.66 11.16 6.44
C VAL A 43 -4.01 10.52 6.12
N LEU A 44 -4.11 9.19 6.17
CA LEU A 44 -5.37 8.47 5.92
C LEU A 44 -6.42 8.76 7.00
N ILE A 45 -5.99 8.89 8.26
CA ILE A 45 -6.89 9.28 9.37
C ILE A 45 -7.43 10.70 9.15
N GLN A 46 -6.58 11.64 8.72
CA GLN A 46 -6.97 13.02 8.42
C GLN A 46 -7.89 13.13 7.19
N ALA A 47 -7.82 12.19 6.25
CA ALA A 47 -8.61 12.17 5.03
C ALA A 47 -10.03 11.56 5.20
N ASP A 48 -10.59 11.55 6.41
CA ASP A 48 -11.92 10.99 6.74
C ASP A 48 -12.10 9.49 6.44
N VAL A 49 -11.00 8.73 6.30
CA VAL A 49 -11.05 7.27 6.05
C VAL A 49 -11.36 6.49 7.34
N GLY A 50 -11.04 7.09 8.49
CA GLY A 50 -11.24 6.51 9.83
C GLY A 50 -10.11 5.55 10.25
N VAL A 51 -9.84 5.51 11.56
CA VAL A 51 -8.67 4.83 12.16
C VAL A 51 -8.61 3.34 11.82
N SER A 52 -9.72 2.61 11.95
CA SER A 52 -9.76 1.17 11.66
C SER A 52 -9.45 0.86 10.19
N THR A 53 -9.97 1.67 9.27
CA THR A 53 -9.78 1.50 7.83
C THR A 53 -8.37 1.89 7.42
N ALA A 54 -7.82 2.98 7.99
CA ALA A 54 -6.45 3.44 7.77
C ALA A 54 -5.43 2.36 8.17
N MET A 55 -5.50 1.85 9.41
CA MET A 55 -4.64 0.74 9.88
C MET A 55 -4.70 -0.48 8.95
N GLN A 56 -5.90 -0.90 8.55
CA GLN A 56 -6.05 -2.04 7.65
C GLN A 56 -5.47 -1.77 6.25
N LEU A 57 -5.55 -0.54 5.76
CA LEU A 57 -5.02 -0.16 4.46
C LEU A 57 -3.49 -0.16 4.48
N VAL A 58 -2.89 0.46 5.50
CA VAL A 58 -1.44 0.52 5.72
C VAL A 58 -0.86 -0.88 5.91
N GLU A 59 -1.49 -1.72 6.74
CA GLU A 59 -1.05 -3.11 6.93
C GLU A 59 -1.12 -3.92 5.63
N ARG A 60 -2.14 -3.68 4.78
CA ARG A 60 -2.21 -4.32 3.46
C ARG A 60 -1.09 -3.84 2.53
N VAL A 61 -0.72 -2.56 2.57
CA VAL A 61 0.40 -2.01 1.78
C VAL A 61 1.72 -2.62 2.28
N ARG A 62 1.93 -2.65 3.59
CA ARG A 62 3.09 -3.28 4.24
C ARG A 62 3.22 -4.76 3.88
N LYS A 63 2.11 -5.51 3.88
CA LYS A 63 2.05 -6.91 3.42
C LYS A 63 2.13 -7.08 1.91
N ALA A 64 1.98 -6.04 1.10
CA ALA A 64 2.15 -6.15 -0.36
C ALA A 64 3.62 -5.97 -0.75
N LEU A 65 4.34 -5.10 -0.05
CA LEU A 65 5.76 -4.81 -0.31
C LEU A 65 6.70 -5.88 0.27
N ARG A 66 6.36 -6.47 1.42
CA ARG A 66 7.14 -7.56 2.05
C ARG A 66 7.24 -8.87 1.22
N PRO A 67 6.18 -9.38 0.55
CA PRO A 67 6.27 -10.59 -0.26
C PRO A 67 6.95 -10.37 -1.62
N GLU A 68 6.99 -9.16 -2.16
CA GLU A 68 7.75 -8.88 -3.39
C GLU A 68 9.26 -8.92 -3.15
N MET A 69 9.74 -8.53 -1.96
CA MET A 69 11.13 -8.76 -1.55
C MET A 69 11.49 -10.26 -1.51
N CYS A 70 10.53 -11.15 -1.19
CA CYS A 70 10.78 -12.60 -1.13
C CYS A 70 10.86 -13.25 -2.54
N ARG A 71 10.43 -12.56 -3.61
CA ARG A 71 10.49 -13.09 -4.98
C ARG A 71 11.73 -12.62 -5.76
N ARG A 72 12.59 -11.78 -5.15
CA ARG A 72 13.72 -11.12 -5.82
C ARG A 72 15.10 -11.37 -5.21
N LEU A 73 15.24 -12.33 -4.31
CA LEU A 73 16.55 -12.79 -3.83
C LEU A 73 16.89 -14.16 -4.43
N PRO A 74 17.73 -14.23 -5.47
CA PRO A 74 18.56 -15.40 -5.67
C PRO A 74 19.65 -15.39 -4.60
N GLY A 75 19.57 -16.37 -3.70
CA GLY A 75 20.65 -16.82 -2.82
C GLY A 75 20.73 -18.33 -2.94
#